data_AF-A0A167P0F0-F1
#
_entry.id   AF-A0A167P0F0-F1
#
_cell.length_a   1.000
_cell.length_b   1.000
_cell.length_c   1.000
_cell.angle_alpha   90.00
_cell.angle_beta   90.00
_cell.angle_gamma   90.00
#
_symmetry.space_group_name_H-M   'P 1'
#
loop_
_entity.id
_entity.type
_entity.pdbx_description
1 polymer ?
#
loop_
_entity_poly.entity_id
_entity_poly.type
_entity_poly.pdbx_seq_one_letter_code
_entity_poly.pdbx_strand_id
1 'polypeptide(L)'
;MKFISIVYFSFKLAFLASLGITAQASSADWQWESDFRKVVTSADYAINGKKIGSYGVSDYRAAIFSVGNLISKGWSSQNFDAERYNSVLQEVWNNPDKIRIFNDDLVKLAALSWRLNLKSRCYDSGVDVEKARTYFTKMLHSGENILINRAILGLGLIGGKSDVDLLIKLLIENQDSFKGNSALNSLLLVEDVYARESMRSKLDELTNRKLKSKALRELSYNIVGTERCTNN
;
A
#
# COMPACT_ATOMS: atom_id res chain seq x y z
N MET A 1 42.86 -79.59 -20.30
CA MET A 1 43.42 -79.54 -21.67
C MET A 1 42.31 -79.08 -22.61
N LYS A 2 42.60 -78.16 -23.56
CA LYS A 2 41.69 -77.36 -24.43
C LYS A 2 41.13 -76.11 -23.71
N PHE A 3 41.63 -74.87 -23.83
CA PHE A 3 42.05 -73.97 -24.93
C PHE A 3 40.90 -73.36 -25.76
N ILE A 4 40.96 -72.02 -25.89
CA ILE A 4 40.44 -71.12 -26.97
C ILE A 4 38.95 -70.71 -26.85
N SER A 5 38.48 -69.49 -27.13
CA SER A 5 38.98 -68.11 -27.26
C SER A 5 37.76 -67.19 -27.47
N ILE A 6 37.85 -65.95 -26.95
CA ILE A 6 37.50 -64.63 -27.54
C ILE A 6 36.42 -64.57 -28.66
N VAL A 7 35.40 -63.71 -28.51
CA VAL A 7 34.94 -62.59 -29.42
C VAL A 7 33.84 -61.82 -28.63
N TYR A 8 34.07 -60.60 -28.12
CA TYR A 8 33.93 -59.24 -28.70
C TYR A 8 32.50 -58.69 -28.92
N PHE A 9 32.36 -57.40 -28.56
CA PHE A 9 31.38 -56.38 -28.97
C PHE A 9 30.09 -56.13 -28.13
N SER A 10 30.20 -55.10 -27.27
CA SER A 10 29.44 -53.84 -27.28
C SER A 10 27.90 -53.87 -27.40
N PHE A 11 27.19 -53.31 -26.41
CA PHE A 11 26.47 -52.02 -26.53
C PHE A 11 25.82 -51.59 -25.20
N LYS A 12 25.82 -50.27 -24.99
CA LYS A 12 25.20 -49.54 -23.86
C LYS A 12 23.66 -49.68 -23.83
N LEU A 13 23.06 -49.75 -22.64
CA LEU A 13 22.04 -48.82 -22.11
C LEU A 13 21.53 -49.40 -20.77
N ALA A 14 21.85 -48.74 -19.65
CA ALA A 14 20.98 -47.79 -18.96
C ALA A 14 19.97 -48.47 -18.01
N PHE A 15 20.30 -48.48 -16.73
CA PHE A 15 19.38 -48.09 -15.65
C PHE A 15 20.20 -47.97 -14.36
N LEU A 16 20.78 -46.80 -14.12
CA LEU A 16 21.31 -46.45 -12.81
C LEU A 16 20.34 -45.45 -12.20
N ALA A 17 19.64 -45.94 -11.19
CA ALA A 17 18.87 -45.16 -10.25
C ALA A 17 19.78 -44.10 -9.62
N SER A 18 19.55 -42.84 -9.97
CA SER A 18 19.82 -41.75 -9.05
C SER A 18 18.47 -41.30 -8.49
N LEU A 19 18.30 -41.56 -7.20
CA LEU A 19 17.35 -40.91 -6.32
C LEU A 19 17.62 -39.41 -6.37
N GLY A 20 17.09 -38.75 -7.39
CA GLY A 20 16.80 -37.34 -7.34
C GLY A 20 15.62 -37.14 -6.40
N ILE A 21 15.88 -37.14 -5.09
CA ILE A 21 15.05 -36.37 -4.18
C ILE A 21 15.31 -34.92 -4.60
N THR A 22 14.59 -34.45 -5.62
CA THR A 22 14.33 -33.03 -5.71
C THR A 22 13.53 -32.75 -4.46
N ALA A 23 14.17 -32.14 -3.47
CA ALA A 23 13.47 -31.31 -2.54
C ALA A 23 12.67 -30.33 -3.41
N GLN A 24 11.41 -30.65 -3.67
CA GLN A 24 10.39 -29.64 -3.84
C GLN A 24 10.37 -28.93 -2.49
N ALA A 25 11.34 -28.00 -2.31
CA ALA A 25 11.12 -26.87 -1.46
C ALA A 25 9.78 -26.33 -1.93
N SER A 26 8.77 -26.45 -1.07
CA SER A 26 7.44 -25.96 -1.34
C SER A 26 7.57 -24.47 -1.60
N SER A 27 7.69 -24.07 -2.87
CA SER A 27 7.49 -22.70 -3.28
C SER A 27 6.01 -22.46 -3.14
N ALA A 28 5.58 -22.16 -1.92
CA ALA A 28 4.35 -21.45 -1.72
C ALA A 28 4.61 -20.02 -2.22
N ASP A 29 4.77 -19.92 -3.54
CA ASP A 29 5.08 -18.71 -4.28
C ASP A 29 4.06 -17.66 -3.87
N TRP A 30 4.54 -16.42 -3.75
CA TRP A 30 3.71 -15.31 -3.38
C TRP A 30 2.74 -14.96 -4.53
N GLN A 31 1.66 -15.73 -4.62
CA GLN A 31 0.68 -15.73 -5.71
C GLN A 31 0.11 -14.33 -6.00
N TRP A 32 0.06 -13.49 -4.97
CA TRP A 32 -0.38 -12.11 -5.07
C TRP A 32 0.35 -11.32 -6.16
N GLU A 33 1.68 -11.45 -6.27
CA GLU A 33 2.42 -10.67 -7.27
C GLU A 33 2.03 -11.09 -8.69
N SER A 34 1.90 -12.39 -8.95
CA SER A 34 1.45 -12.90 -10.25
C SER A 34 0.05 -12.34 -10.61
N ASP A 35 -0.86 -12.36 -9.64
CA ASP A 35 -2.23 -11.85 -9.84
C ASP A 35 -2.23 -10.32 -10.04
N PHE A 36 -1.36 -9.61 -9.31
CA PHE A 36 -1.15 -8.18 -9.48
C PHE A 36 -0.69 -7.84 -10.90
N ARG A 37 0.31 -8.54 -11.44
CA ARG A 37 0.80 -8.32 -12.81
C ARG A 37 -0.30 -8.53 -13.84
N LYS A 38 -1.09 -9.60 -13.73
CA LYS A 38 -2.22 -9.88 -14.63
C LYS A 38 -3.23 -8.74 -14.64
N VAL A 39 -3.64 -8.28 -13.45
CA VAL A 39 -4.62 -7.18 -13.32
C VAL A 39 -4.06 -5.86 -13.83
N VAL A 40 -2.78 -5.56 -13.58
CA VAL A 40 -2.12 -4.37 -14.13
C VAL A 40 -2.18 -4.39 -15.66
N THR A 41 -1.82 -5.50 -16.31
CA THR A 41 -1.88 -5.63 -17.77
C THR A 41 -3.31 -5.44 -18.30
N SER A 42 -4.30 -6.12 -17.71
CA SER A 42 -5.70 -5.98 -18.14
C SER A 42 -6.23 -4.56 -17.93
N ALA A 43 -5.89 -3.93 -16.80
CA ALA A 43 -6.34 -2.59 -16.47
C ALA A 43 -5.67 -1.52 -17.35
N ASP A 44 -4.37 -1.66 -17.64
CA ASP A 44 -3.64 -0.78 -18.56
C ASP A 44 -4.25 -0.80 -19.97
N TYR A 45 -4.57 -2.00 -20.47
CA TYR A 45 -5.29 -2.16 -21.73
C TYR A 45 -6.68 -1.50 -21.69
N ALA A 46 -7.43 -1.71 -20.60
CA ALA A 46 -8.78 -1.16 -20.45
C ALA A 46 -8.79 0.38 -20.43
N ILE A 47 -7.73 1.05 -19.98
CA ILE A 47 -7.63 2.51 -19.99
C ILE A 47 -6.98 3.08 -21.26
N ASN A 48 -6.61 2.23 -22.22
CA ASN A 48 -6.02 2.70 -23.47
C ASN A 48 -6.98 3.67 -24.20
N GLY A 49 -6.43 4.75 -24.74
CA GLY A 49 -7.19 5.84 -25.37
C GLY A 49 -7.98 6.74 -24.40
N LYS A 50 -8.03 6.46 -23.09
CA LYS A 50 -8.78 7.26 -22.09
C LYS A 50 -7.86 8.24 -21.36
N LYS A 51 -8.31 9.48 -21.12
CA LYS A 51 -7.53 10.46 -20.35
C LYS A 51 -7.30 9.97 -18.91
N ILE A 52 -6.08 10.09 -18.39
CA ILE A 52 -5.79 9.76 -16.97
C ILE A 52 -6.63 10.64 -16.04
N GLY A 53 -7.13 10.07 -14.95
CA GLY A 53 -8.04 10.73 -14.01
C GLY A 53 -9.50 10.78 -14.47
N SER A 54 -9.90 9.99 -15.48
CA SER A 54 -11.28 9.95 -15.97
C SER A 54 -12.21 9.10 -15.08
N TYR A 55 -12.25 9.39 -13.79
CA TYR A 55 -12.98 8.59 -12.78
C TYR A 55 -14.50 8.54 -13.00
N GLY A 56 -15.06 9.44 -13.79
CA GLY A 56 -16.46 9.39 -14.23
C GLY A 56 -16.75 8.31 -15.27
N VAL A 57 -15.74 7.79 -15.97
CA VAL A 57 -15.90 6.72 -16.97
C VAL A 57 -15.87 5.36 -16.26
N SER A 58 -16.94 4.58 -16.40
CA SER A 58 -17.14 3.34 -15.65
C SER A 58 -15.97 2.36 -15.77
N ASP A 59 -15.56 2.03 -17.00
CA ASP A 59 -14.48 1.05 -17.23
C ASP A 59 -13.12 1.56 -16.76
N TYR A 60 -12.89 2.88 -16.89
CA TYR A 60 -11.69 3.51 -16.36
C TYR A 60 -11.63 3.36 -14.85
N ARG A 61 -12.71 3.73 -14.17
CA ARG A 61 -12.84 3.63 -12.71
C ARG A 61 -12.70 2.18 -12.23
N ALA A 62 -13.29 1.22 -12.94
CA ALA A 62 -13.16 -0.20 -12.63
C ALA A 62 -11.70 -0.68 -12.73
N ALA A 63 -10.99 -0.27 -13.78
CA ALA A 63 -9.57 -0.59 -13.98
C ALA A 63 -8.67 0.02 -12.88
N ILE A 64 -8.89 1.28 -12.51
CA ILE A 64 -8.13 1.91 -11.41
C ILE A 64 -8.39 1.20 -10.08
N PHE A 65 -9.65 0.88 -9.77
CA PHE A 65 -9.99 0.20 -8.53
C PHE A 65 -9.51 -1.24 -8.45
N SER A 66 -9.46 -1.98 -9.56
CA SER A 66 -8.94 -3.35 -9.54
C SER A 66 -7.46 -3.38 -9.14
N VAL A 67 -6.65 -2.47 -9.68
CA VAL A 67 -5.23 -2.31 -9.30
C VAL A 67 -5.11 -1.88 -7.84
N GLY A 68 -5.83 -0.83 -7.42
CA GLY A 68 -5.79 -0.35 -6.04
C GLY A 68 -6.22 -1.39 -5.00
N ASN A 69 -7.22 -2.21 -5.33
CA ASN A 69 -7.68 -3.30 -4.47
C ASN A 69 -6.63 -4.40 -4.35
N LEU A 70 -5.92 -4.74 -5.43
CA LEU A 70 -4.83 -5.72 -5.32
C LEU A 70 -3.65 -5.15 -4.54
N ILE A 71 -3.27 -3.88 -4.73
CA ILE A 71 -2.27 -3.22 -3.86
C ILE A 71 -2.63 -3.46 -2.39
N SER A 72 -3.89 -3.20 -2.01
CA SER A 72 -4.35 -3.44 -0.63
C SER A 72 -4.31 -4.90 -0.20
N LYS A 73 -4.67 -5.84 -1.08
CA LYS A 73 -4.70 -7.28 -0.75
C LYS A 73 -3.32 -7.88 -0.53
N GLY A 74 -2.26 -7.28 -1.10
CA GLY A 74 -0.89 -7.75 -0.90
C GLY A 74 -0.50 -7.76 0.56
N TRP A 75 -0.96 -6.76 1.33
CA TRP A 75 -0.74 -6.66 2.77
C TRP A 75 -1.24 -7.84 3.60
N SER A 76 -2.34 -8.46 3.16
CA SER A 76 -3.02 -9.56 3.87
C SER A 76 -2.84 -10.91 3.16
N SER A 77 -1.90 -10.99 2.23
CA SER A 77 -1.62 -12.21 1.48
C SER A 77 -0.98 -13.27 2.37
N GLN A 78 -1.24 -14.54 2.03
CA GLN A 78 -0.53 -15.66 2.63
C GLN A 78 0.96 -15.57 2.26
N ASN A 79 1.85 -15.89 3.20
CA ASN A 79 3.31 -15.78 3.06
C ASN A 79 3.77 -14.36 2.69
N PHE A 80 3.14 -13.35 3.32
CA PHE A 80 3.50 -11.95 3.16
C PHE A 80 5.01 -11.72 3.37
N ASP A 81 5.63 -11.08 2.38
CA ASP A 81 7.02 -10.63 2.41
C ASP A 81 7.03 -9.10 2.25
N ALA A 82 7.48 -8.40 3.30
CA ALA A 82 7.45 -6.95 3.36
C ALA A 82 8.41 -6.29 2.35
N GLU A 83 9.58 -6.90 2.12
CA GLU A 83 10.59 -6.38 1.19
C GLU A 83 10.10 -6.55 -0.24
N ARG A 84 9.62 -7.74 -0.58
CA ARG A 84 9.07 -8.03 -1.90
C ARG A 84 7.84 -7.17 -2.19
N TYR A 85 6.95 -6.99 -1.22
CA TYR A 85 5.81 -6.09 -1.33
C TYR A 85 6.21 -4.63 -1.50
N ASN A 86 7.15 -4.13 -0.71
CA ASN A 86 7.67 -2.78 -0.86
C ASN A 86 8.28 -2.55 -2.25
N SER A 87 9.02 -3.53 -2.78
CA SER A 87 9.61 -3.48 -4.12
C SER A 87 8.55 -3.27 -5.21
N VAL A 88 7.47 -4.06 -5.18
CA VAL A 88 6.35 -3.91 -6.13
C VAL A 88 5.68 -2.54 -5.99
N LEU A 89 5.44 -2.07 -4.76
CA LEU A 89 4.84 -0.74 -4.56
C LEU A 89 5.77 0.40 -4.99
N GLN A 90 7.08 0.23 -4.84
CA GLN A 90 8.08 1.20 -5.28
C GLN A 90 8.12 1.28 -6.81
N GLU A 91 7.97 0.15 -7.50
CA GLU A 91 7.80 0.11 -8.96
C GLU A 91 6.55 0.89 -9.41
N VAL A 92 5.41 0.67 -8.76
CA VAL A 92 4.17 1.44 -9.05
C VAL A 92 4.39 2.94 -8.84
N TRP A 93 5.08 3.32 -7.76
CA TRP A 93 5.33 4.72 -7.43
C TRP A 93 6.28 5.41 -8.41
N ASN A 94 7.40 4.75 -8.76
CA ASN A 94 8.43 5.32 -9.61
C ASN A 94 8.13 5.16 -11.11
N ASN A 95 7.34 4.14 -11.46
CA ASN A 95 6.95 3.78 -12.82
C ASN A 95 8.12 3.75 -13.82
N PRO A 96 9.20 2.99 -13.56
CA PRO A 96 10.38 2.98 -14.43
C PRO A 96 10.07 2.51 -15.85
N ASP A 97 9.15 1.54 -15.98
CA ASP A 97 8.75 0.94 -17.25
C ASP A 97 7.66 1.74 -17.99
N LYS A 98 7.27 2.91 -17.46
CA LYS A 98 6.30 3.83 -18.07
C LYS A 98 4.94 3.18 -18.36
N ILE A 99 4.52 2.24 -17.52
CA ILE A 99 3.19 1.63 -17.57
C ILE A 99 2.14 2.74 -17.36
N ARG A 100 1.17 2.84 -18.27
CA ARG A 100 0.26 3.99 -18.33
C ARG A 100 -0.60 4.09 -17.07
N ILE A 101 -1.13 2.97 -16.58
CA ILE A 101 -1.99 2.95 -15.39
C ILE A 101 -1.26 3.37 -14.11
N PHE A 102 0.06 3.16 -14.03
CA PHE A 102 0.87 3.63 -12.90
C PHE A 102 1.02 5.15 -12.88
N ASN A 103 0.64 5.88 -13.93
CA ASN A 103 0.59 7.34 -13.92
C ASN A 103 -0.71 7.92 -13.30
N ASP A 104 -1.70 7.08 -12.99
CA ASP A 104 -2.92 7.51 -12.32
C ASP A 104 -2.66 7.86 -10.84
N ASP A 105 -3.21 9.00 -10.41
CA ASP A 105 -2.96 9.52 -9.06
C ASP A 105 -3.57 8.62 -7.98
N LEU A 106 -4.71 7.93 -8.20
CA LEU A 106 -5.24 7.00 -7.21
C LEU A 106 -4.36 5.77 -7.05
N VAL A 107 -3.79 5.26 -8.15
CA VAL A 107 -2.86 4.12 -8.12
C VAL A 107 -1.58 4.49 -7.37
N LYS A 108 -1.00 5.66 -7.67
CA LYS A 108 0.17 6.18 -6.96
C LYS A 108 -0.10 6.41 -5.48
N LEU A 109 -1.22 7.05 -5.13
CA LEU A 109 -1.61 7.28 -3.74
C LEU A 109 -1.81 5.97 -2.98
N ALA A 110 -2.40 4.94 -3.62
CA ALA A 110 -2.55 3.62 -3.02
C ALA A 110 -1.19 3.00 -2.71
N ALA A 111 -0.28 2.96 -3.68
CA ALA A 111 1.07 2.43 -3.47
C ALA A 111 1.82 3.18 -2.38
N LEU A 112 1.83 4.52 -2.44
CA LEU A 112 2.51 5.36 -1.44
C LEU A 112 1.95 5.17 -0.02
N SER A 113 0.62 5.12 0.11
CA SER A 113 -0.03 4.92 1.41
C SER A 113 0.34 3.57 2.02
N TRP A 114 0.35 2.50 1.22
CA TRP A 114 0.73 1.19 1.72
C TRP A 114 2.21 1.07 2.04
N ARG A 115 3.09 1.74 1.29
CA ARG A 115 4.51 1.85 1.65
C ARG A 115 4.69 2.56 2.99
N LEU A 116 4.02 3.68 3.22
CA LEU A 116 4.04 4.37 4.52
C LEU A 116 3.48 3.49 5.64
N ASN A 117 2.45 2.69 5.34
CA ASN A 117 1.82 1.82 6.32
C ASN A 117 2.67 0.59 6.69
N LEU A 118 3.70 0.23 5.93
CA LEU A 118 4.65 -0.85 6.27
C LEU A 118 5.34 -0.64 7.63
N LYS A 119 5.44 0.60 8.11
CA LYS A 119 5.90 0.90 9.46
C LYS A 119 5.10 0.17 10.55
N SER A 120 3.80 -0.11 10.32
CA SER A 120 2.96 -0.88 11.25
C SER A 120 3.34 -2.36 11.34
N ARG A 121 4.18 -2.85 10.42
CA ARG A 121 4.82 -4.17 10.42
C ARG A 121 6.31 -4.08 10.76
N CYS A 122 6.76 -2.95 11.29
CA CYS A 122 8.17 -2.70 11.63
C CYS A 122 9.11 -2.81 10.43
N TYR A 123 8.63 -2.47 9.24
CA TYR A 123 9.41 -2.45 8.02
C TYR A 123 9.60 -1.01 7.55
N ASP A 124 10.86 -0.58 7.41
CA ASP A 124 11.20 0.70 6.79
C ASP A 124 11.09 0.58 5.27
N SER A 125 10.11 1.27 4.69
CA SER A 125 9.86 1.26 3.25
C SER A 125 10.78 2.17 2.44
N GLY A 126 11.65 2.95 3.10
CA GLY A 126 12.53 3.92 2.46
C GLY A 126 11.77 5.02 1.72
N VAL A 127 10.56 5.36 2.20
CA VAL A 127 9.77 6.45 1.62
C VAL A 127 10.40 7.78 2.01
N ASP A 128 10.72 8.60 1.00
CA ASP A 128 11.01 10.03 1.19
C ASP A 128 9.74 10.74 1.66
N VAL A 129 9.69 11.05 2.95
CA VAL A 129 8.53 11.63 3.64
C VAL A 129 8.21 13.04 3.12
N GLU A 130 9.22 13.85 2.77
CA GLU A 130 9.00 15.20 2.26
C GLU A 130 8.38 15.16 0.86
N LYS A 131 8.87 14.25 0.00
CA LYS A 131 8.29 14.01 -1.33
C LYS A 131 6.87 13.47 -1.21
N ALA A 132 6.63 12.55 -0.27
CA ALA A 132 5.30 12.01 -0.01
C ALA A 132 4.32 13.10 0.46
N ARG A 133 4.72 13.92 1.43
CA ARG A 133 3.95 15.07 1.93
C ARG A 133 3.62 16.05 0.83
N THR A 134 4.61 16.42 0.01
CA THR A 134 4.41 17.31 -1.13
C THR A 134 3.35 16.76 -2.09
N TYR A 135 3.39 15.46 -2.37
CA TYR A 135 2.42 14.81 -3.25
C TYR A 135 1.01 14.76 -2.64
N PHE A 136 0.86 14.43 -1.36
CA PHE A 136 -0.45 14.48 -0.68
C PHE A 136 -1.03 15.90 -0.65
N THR A 137 -0.21 16.92 -0.32
CA THR A 137 -0.64 18.32 -0.33
C THR A 137 -1.10 18.78 -1.72
N LYS A 138 -0.43 18.33 -2.79
CA LYS A 138 -0.90 18.56 -4.16
C LYS A 138 -2.30 17.95 -4.37
N MET A 139 -2.52 16.72 -3.89
CA MET A 139 -3.78 15.99 -4.08
C MET A 139 -4.96 16.54 -3.29
N LEU A 140 -4.73 17.29 -2.20
CA LEU A 140 -5.79 18.04 -1.51
C LEU A 140 -6.49 19.07 -2.41
N HIS A 141 -5.84 19.50 -3.49
CA HIS A 141 -6.32 20.50 -4.44
C HIS A 141 -6.81 19.88 -5.77
N SER A 142 -6.94 18.55 -5.86
CA SER A 142 -7.18 17.82 -7.10
C SER A 142 -8.58 17.94 -7.71
N GLY A 143 -9.53 18.65 -7.07
CA GLY A 143 -10.93 18.71 -7.51
C GLY A 143 -11.72 17.39 -7.34
N GLU A 144 -11.04 16.27 -7.19
CA GLU A 144 -11.60 14.93 -7.08
C GLU A 144 -11.68 14.49 -5.62
N ASN A 145 -12.89 14.33 -5.08
CA ASN A 145 -13.11 13.98 -3.66
C ASN A 145 -12.37 12.70 -3.24
N ILE A 146 -12.21 11.75 -4.15
CA ILE A 146 -11.52 10.49 -3.88
C ILE A 146 -10.01 10.67 -3.68
N LEU A 147 -9.38 11.55 -4.48
CA LEU A 147 -7.98 11.91 -4.34
C LEU A 147 -7.76 12.72 -3.06
N ILE A 148 -8.65 13.66 -2.76
CA ILE A 148 -8.64 14.45 -1.52
C ILE A 148 -8.71 13.52 -0.29
N ASN A 149 -9.65 12.59 -0.26
CA ASN A 149 -9.78 11.65 0.85
C ASN A 149 -8.51 10.80 1.05
N ARG A 150 -7.93 10.28 -0.04
CA ARG A 150 -6.68 9.51 0.01
C ARG A 150 -5.50 10.35 0.50
N ALA A 151 -5.42 11.61 0.08
CA ALA A 151 -4.40 12.54 0.53
C ALA A 151 -4.52 12.84 2.04
N ILE A 152 -5.73 13.10 2.53
CA ILE A 152 -5.99 13.31 3.96
C ILE A 152 -5.52 12.11 4.78
N LEU A 153 -5.86 10.89 4.37
CA LEU A 153 -5.40 9.67 5.04
C LEU A 153 -3.87 9.51 4.96
N GLY A 154 -3.26 9.81 3.81
CA GLY A 154 -1.81 9.77 3.63
C GLY A 154 -1.05 10.69 4.58
N LEU A 155 -1.57 11.91 4.81
CA LEU A 155 -1.00 12.83 5.79
C LEU A 155 -1.03 12.28 7.22
N GLY A 156 -2.09 11.56 7.60
CA GLY A 156 -2.15 10.89 8.91
C GLY A 156 -1.19 9.70 9.02
N LEU A 157 -0.95 8.99 7.91
CA LEU A 157 0.08 7.94 7.87
C LEU A 157 1.49 8.51 8.03
N ILE A 158 1.76 9.74 7.59
CA ILE A 158 3.01 10.43 7.91
C ILE A 158 3.00 10.86 9.38
N GLY A 159 2.02 11.67 9.77
CA GLY A 159 1.79 12.03 11.17
C GLY A 159 2.83 12.97 11.78
N GLY A 160 3.61 13.69 10.98
CA GLY A 160 4.52 14.72 11.48
C GLY A 160 3.75 15.91 12.04
N LYS A 161 4.40 16.76 12.85
CA LYS A 161 3.75 17.94 13.47
C LYS A 161 3.02 18.83 12.45
N SER A 162 3.68 19.15 11.34
CA SER A 162 3.08 19.95 10.25
C SER A 162 1.88 19.26 9.58
N ASP A 163 1.91 17.94 9.48
CA ASP A 163 0.80 17.15 8.94
C ASP A 163 -0.41 17.16 9.88
N VAL A 164 -0.15 16.99 11.19
CA VAL A 164 -1.15 17.11 12.25
C VAL A 164 -1.81 18.49 12.25
N ASP A 165 -1.01 19.56 12.21
CA ASP A 165 -1.52 20.94 12.20
C ASP A 165 -2.40 21.20 10.97
N LEU A 166 -1.97 20.71 9.80
CA LEU A 166 -2.76 20.79 8.58
C LEU A 166 -4.07 20.00 8.70
N LEU A 167 -4.06 18.80 9.26
CA LEU A 167 -5.25 17.99 9.46
C LEU A 167 -6.23 18.65 10.45
N ILE A 168 -5.73 19.26 11.54
CA ILE A 168 -6.56 20.02 12.50
C ILE A 168 -7.22 21.21 11.80
N LYS A 169 -6.45 21.96 11.00
CA LYS A 169 -6.99 23.06 10.20
C LYS A 169 -8.09 22.57 9.26
N LEU A 170 -7.84 21.50 8.51
CA LEU A 170 -8.83 20.90 7.61
C LEU A 170 -10.10 20.47 8.36
N LEU A 171 -9.95 19.90 9.55
CA LEU A 171 -11.07 19.51 10.39
C LEU A 171 -11.92 20.74 10.78
N ILE A 172 -11.30 21.78 11.33
CA ILE A 172 -12.00 22.97 11.84
C ILE A 172 -12.67 23.76 10.71
N GLU A 173 -12.02 23.91 9.56
CA GLU A 173 -12.53 24.69 8.43
C GLU A 173 -13.60 23.94 7.61
N ASN A 174 -13.72 22.61 7.76
CA ASN A 174 -14.55 21.78 6.88
C ASN A 174 -15.50 20.82 7.64
N GLN A 175 -15.95 21.22 8.84
CA GLN A 175 -16.70 20.38 9.78
C GLN A 175 -18.00 19.78 9.21
N ASP A 176 -18.66 20.48 8.29
CA ASP A 176 -19.92 20.03 7.69
C ASP A 176 -19.74 19.31 6.35
N SER A 177 -18.51 18.87 6.05
CA SER A 177 -18.17 18.18 4.80
C SER A 177 -17.51 16.82 5.04
N PHE A 178 -17.34 16.07 3.96
CA PHE A 178 -16.56 14.84 3.99
C PHE A 178 -15.10 15.10 4.38
N LYS A 179 -14.53 16.28 4.05
CA LYS A 179 -13.13 16.61 4.37
C LYS A 179 -12.90 16.67 5.87
N GLY A 180 -13.79 17.31 6.62
CA GLY A 180 -13.71 17.36 8.08
C GLY A 180 -13.80 15.97 8.71
N ASN A 181 -14.75 15.14 8.27
CA ASN A 181 -14.84 13.74 8.72
C ASN A 181 -13.58 12.94 8.42
N SER A 182 -13.01 13.12 7.22
CA SER A 182 -11.79 12.43 6.80
C SER A 182 -10.58 12.90 7.61
N ALA A 183 -10.49 14.21 7.88
CA ALA A 183 -9.41 14.80 8.68
C ALA A 183 -9.44 14.29 10.12
N LEU A 184 -10.63 14.22 10.74
CA LEU A 184 -10.78 13.60 12.06
C LEU A 184 -10.33 12.15 12.05
N ASN A 185 -10.81 11.34 11.09
CA ASN A 185 -10.39 9.93 11.00
C ASN A 185 -8.88 9.79 10.84
N SER A 186 -8.27 10.66 10.05
CA SER A 186 -6.83 10.65 9.81
C SER A 186 -6.03 11.06 11.05
N LEU A 187 -6.46 12.09 11.78
CA LEU A 187 -5.86 12.48 13.07
C LEU A 187 -5.89 11.34 14.09
N LEU A 188 -6.96 10.54 14.09
CA LEU A 188 -7.10 9.39 14.97
C LEU A 188 -6.19 8.21 14.60
N LEU A 189 -5.68 8.16 13.37
CA LEU A 189 -4.63 7.20 12.97
C LEU A 189 -3.24 7.63 13.45
N VAL A 190 -3.05 8.92 13.78
CA VAL A 190 -1.78 9.42 14.28
C VAL A 190 -1.62 8.97 15.72
N GLU A 191 -0.85 7.91 15.94
CA GLU A 191 -0.52 7.36 17.26
C GLU A 191 0.54 8.21 18.00
N ASP A 192 0.37 9.53 18.02
CA ASP A 192 1.32 10.49 18.58
C ASP A 192 0.68 11.37 19.67
N VAL A 193 1.46 11.71 20.70
CA VAL A 193 0.99 12.52 21.83
C VAL A 193 0.66 13.94 21.39
N TYR A 194 1.47 14.54 20.52
CA TYR A 194 1.20 15.88 20.00
C TYR A 194 -0.11 15.92 19.23
N ALA A 195 -0.40 14.93 18.38
CA ALA A 195 -1.69 14.85 17.68
C ALA A 195 -2.89 14.88 18.64
N ARG A 196 -2.82 14.15 19.76
CA ARG A 196 -3.91 14.11 20.74
C ARG A 196 -4.04 15.39 21.54
N GLU A 197 -2.93 15.92 22.04
CA GLU A 197 -2.95 17.15 22.84
C GLU A 197 -3.40 18.34 21.99
N SER A 198 -2.91 18.44 20.75
CA SER A 198 -3.37 19.44 19.80
C SER A 198 -4.87 19.28 19.52
N MET A 199 -5.36 18.05 19.31
CA MET A 199 -6.80 17.81 19.13
C MET A 199 -7.62 18.19 20.36
N ARG A 200 -7.17 17.84 21.58
CA ARG A 200 -7.82 18.19 22.85
C ARG A 200 -7.95 19.70 23.01
N SER A 201 -6.87 20.44 22.75
CA SER A 201 -6.85 21.90 22.86
C SER A 201 -7.79 22.60 21.86
N LYS A 202 -8.18 21.91 20.78
CA LYS A 202 -9.03 22.43 19.70
C LYS A 202 -10.47 21.92 19.72
N LEU A 203 -10.84 21.12 20.72
CA LEU A 203 -12.20 20.55 20.81
C LEU A 203 -13.32 21.60 20.87
N ASP A 204 -13.04 22.77 21.44
CA ASP A 204 -14.04 23.84 21.55
C ASP A 204 -14.25 24.62 20.26
N GLU A 205 -13.33 24.51 19.30
CA GLU A 205 -13.47 25.04 17.95
C GLU A 205 -14.36 24.14 17.07
N LEU A 206 -14.70 22.93 17.53
CA LEU A 206 -15.65 22.05 16.85
C LEU A 206 -17.10 22.42 17.17
N THR A 207 -17.73 23.17 16.27
CA THR A 207 -19.16 23.53 16.36
C THR A 207 -20.06 22.38 15.91
N ASN A 208 -19.59 21.49 15.03
CA ASN A 208 -20.35 20.31 14.61
C ASN A 208 -20.43 19.28 15.75
N ARG A 209 -21.64 19.14 16.33
CA ARG A 209 -21.89 18.27 17.49
C ARG A 209 -21.51 16.81 17.26
N LYS A 210 -21.74 16.28 16.05
CA LYS A 210 -21.44 14.87 15.72
C LYS A 210 -19.93 14.64 15.68
N LEU A 211 -19.17 15.53 15.03
CA LEU A 211 -17.71 15.46 15.00
C LEU A 211 -17.11 15.66 16.39
N LYS A 212 -17.56 16.68 17.15
CA LYS A 212 -17.10 16.91 18.52
C LYS A 212 -17.34 15.68 19.40
N SER A 213 -18.52 15.08 19.32
CA SER A 213 -18.85 13.87 20.09
C SER A 213 -18.00 12.66 19.68
N LYS A 214 -17.66 12.54 18.40
CA LYS A 214 -16.74 11.49 17.93
C LYS A 214 -15.33 11.72 18.46
N ALA A 215 -14.79 12.92 18.31
CA ALA A 215 -13.46 13.27 18.80
C ALA A 215 -13.32 13.04 20.31
N LEU A 216 -14.29 13.49 21.11
CA LEU A 216 -14.33 13.27 22.57
C LEU A 216 -14.28 11.78 22.94
N ARG A 217 -15.07 10.95 22.25
CA ARG A 217 -15.12 9.51 22.50
C ARG A 217 -13.75 8.87 22.26
N GLU A 218 -13.11 9.18 21.14
CA GLU A 218 -11.84 8.58 20.76
C GLU A 218 -10.68 9.07 21.65
N LEU A 219 -10.69 10.35 22.05
CA LEU A 219 -9.69 10.93 22.96
C LEU A 219 -9.84 10.47 24.43
N SER A 220 -11.00 9.91 24.79
CA SER A 220 -11.27 9.36 26.13
C SER A 220 -10.62 8.00 26.36
N TYR A 221 -10.27 7.28 25.29
CA TYR A 221 -9.55 6.02 25.42
C TYR A 221 -8.07 6.30 25.74
N ASN A 222 -7.60 5.72 26.84
CA ASN A 222 -6.17 5.60 27.11
C ASN A 222 -5.58 4.62 26.10
N ILE A 223 -4.96 5.13 25.03
CA ILE A 223 -4.12 4.27 24.19
C ILE A 223 -2.87 3.99 25.00
N VAL A 224 -2.80 2.77 25.53
CA VAL A 224 -1.56 2.19 26.04
C VAL A 224 -0.57 2.25 24.88
N GLY A 225 0.50 3.02 25.04
CA GLY A 225 1.53 3.16 24.01
C GLY A 225 2.06 1.78 23.68
N THR A 226 1.65 1.22 22.55
CA THR A 226 2.26 0.00 22.04
C THR A 226 3.49 0.46 21.29
N GLU A 227 4.67 0.34 21.91
CA GLU A 227 5.92 0.22 21.16
C GLU A 227 5.76 -0.98 20.21
N ARG A 228 5.17 -0.77 19.03
CA ARG A 228 4.91 -1.88 18.09
C ARG A 228 6.20 -2.41 17.49
N CYS A 229 7.22 -1.57 17.45
CA CYS A 229 8.51 -1.86 16.85
C CYS A 229 9.58 -1.42 17.83
N THR A 230 9.94 -2.30 18.77
CA THR A 230 11.15 -2.13 19.57
C THR A 230 12.34 -2.30 18.62
N ASN A 231 13.15 -1.24 18.50
CA ASN A 231 14.37 -1.23 17.70
C ASN A 231 15.28 -2.41 18.10
N ASN A 232 15.70 -3.23 17.13
CA ASN A 232 16.95 -3.99 17.21
C ASN A 232 18.05 -3.17 16.55
#